data_AF-A0A7R9I8N9-F1
#
_entry.id   AF-A0A7R9I8N9-F1
#
_cell.length_a   1.000
_cell.length_b   1.000
_cell.length_c   1.000
_cell.angle_alpha   90.00
_cell.angle_beta   90.00
_cell.angle_gamma   90.00
#
_symmetry.space_group_name_H-M   'P 1'
#
loop_
_entity.id
_entity.type
_entity.pdbx_description
1 polymer ?
#
loop_
_entity_poly.entity_id
_entity_poly.type
_entity_poly.pdbx_seq_one_letter_code
_entity_poly.pdbx_strand_id
1 'polypeptide(L)'
;DERESVQKKTFQKWVNSHLVRVSSRIGDLYVDLRDGKMLLKLLEVLSGERLPRPTKGKMRIHCLENVDKALQFLREQRVHLENMGSHDIVDGNPRLSLGLIWTIILRFQVTTLTI
;
A
#
# COMPACT_ATOMS: atom_id res chain seq x y z
N ASP A 1 -3.61 -0.03 21.02
CA ASP A 1 -2.63 0.75 21.81
C ASP A 1 -2.33 2.11 21.22
N GLU A 2 -2.11 3.12 22.07
CA GLU A 2 -1.78 4.50 21.67
C GLU A 2 -0.62 4.57 20.65
N ARG A 3 0.40 3.72 20.83
CA ARG A 3 1.53 3.58 19.89
C ARG A 3 1.11 3.20 18.47
N GLU A 4 0.16 2.27 18.34
CA GLU A 4 -0.37 1.85 17.04
C GLU A 4 -1.15 3.00 16.38
N SER A 5 -1.93 3.77 17.15
CA SER A 5 -2.64 4.94 16.65
C SER A 5 -1.69 6.01 16.12
N VAL A 6 -0.59 6.27 16.85
CA VAL A 6 0.47 7.18 16.41
C VAL A 6 1.14 6.67 15.14
N GLN A 7 1.53 5.40 15.10
CA GLN A 7 2.14 4.78 13.92
C GLN A 7 1.24 4.86 12.70
N LYS A 8 -0.04 4.49 12.84
CA LYS A 8 -1.06 4.60 11.78
C LYS A 8 -1.14 6.03 11.26
N LYS A 9 -1.24 7.03 12.13
CA LYS A 9 -1.31 8.45 11.73
C LYS A 9 -0.05 8.89 10.98
N THR A 10 1.13 8.47 11.44
CA THR A 10 2.41 8.77 10.78
C THR A 10 2.46 8.16 9.38
N PHE A 11 2.14 6.87 9.25
CA PHE A 11 2.11 6.19 7.96
C PHE A 11 1.05 6.77 7.02
N GLN A 12 -0.13 7.12 7.54
CA GLN A 12 -1.16 7.77 6.75
C GLN A 12 -0.73 9.15 6.22
N LYS A 13 -0.04 9.95 7.04
CA LYS A 13 0.54 11.23 6.60
C LYS A 13 1.58 11.00 5.51
N TRP A 14 2.45 10.01 5.69
CA TRP A 14 3.46 9.63 4.70
C TRP A 14 2.84 9.19 3.36
N VAL A 15 1.84 8.30 3.38
CA VAL A 15 1.11 7.91 2.16
C VAL A 15 0.51 9.14 1.49
N ASN A 16 -0.11 10.04 2.26
CA ASN A 16 -0.73 11.25 1.72
C ASN A 16 0.28 12.26 1.15
N SER A 17 1.51 12.34 1.67
CA SER A 17 2.55 13.20 1.06
C SER A 17 2.98 12.74 -0.33
N HIS A 18 2.75 11.47 -0.68
CA HIS A 18 2.97 10.96 -2.03
C HIS A 18 1.70 11.04 -2.89
N LEU A 19 0.56 10.59 -2.39
CA LEU A 19 -0.70 10.56 -3.16
C LEU A 19 -1.20 11.95 -3.59
N VAL A 20 -0.83 13.01 -2.86
CA VAL A 20 -1.17 14.39 -3.25
C VAL A 20 -0.61 14.76 -4.63
N ARG A 21 0.52 14.17 -5.05
CA ARG A 21 1.14 14.38 -6.38
C ARG A 21 0.23 13.93 -7.54
N VAL A 22 -0.74 13.06 -7.26
CA VAL A 22 -1.75 12.56 -8.20
C VAL A 22 -3.17 12.90 -7.74
N SER A 23 -3.32 14.00 -7.00
CA SER A 23 -4.61 14.52 -6.52
C SER A 23 -5.46 13.48 -5.78
N SER A 24 -4.81 12.57 -5.04
CA SER A 24 -5.46 11.51 -4.28
C SER A 24 -5.10 11.62 -2.79
N ARG A 25 -5.97 11.10 -1.91
CA ARG A 25 -5.76 11.11 -0.45
C ARG A 25 -6.50 9.95 0.20
N ILE A 26 -5.99 9.47 1.32
CA ILE A 26 -6.66 8.54 2.24
C ILE A 26 -7.01 9.23 3.57
N GLY A 27 -8.20 8.92 4.08
CA GLY A 27 -8.72 9.34 5.38
C GLY A 27 -8.51 8.31 6.49
N ASP A 28 -8.56 7.02 6.16
CA ASP A 28 -8.24 5.92 7.07
C ASP A 28 -7.44 4.84 6.33
N LEU A 29 -6.19 4.64 6.77
CA LEU A 29 -5.27 3.65 6.20
C LEU A 29 -5.85 2.22 6.14
N TYR A 30 -6.61 1.78 7.15
CA TYR A 30 -7.15 0.42 7.22
C TYR A 30 -8.40 0.23 6.37
N VAL A 31 -9.02 1.32 5.91
CA VAL A 31 -10.24 1.29 5.11
C VAL A 31 -9.93 1.58 3.64
N ASP A 32 -9.20 2.67 3.39
CA ASP A 32 -9.02 3.21 2.04
C ASP A 32 -7.99 2.46 1.20
N LEU A 33 -7.19 1.57 1.83
CA LEU A 33 -6.28 0.68 1.12
C LEU A 33 -6.90 -0.65 0.72
N ARG A 34 -8.08 -1.00 1.28
CA ARG A 34 -8.70 -2.33 1.15
C ARG A 34 -9.10 -2.68 -0.28
N ASP A 35 -9.39 -1.70 -1.12
CA ASP A 35 -9.79 -1.94 -2.51
C ASP A 35 -8.59 -2.06 -3.48
N GLY A 36 -7.36 -1.89 -2.95
CA GLY A 36 -6.09 -1.97 -3.66
C GLY A 36 -5.77 -0.78 -4.57
N LYS A 37 -6.71 0.12 -4.85
CA LYS A 37 -6.50 1.19 -5.84
C LYS A 37 -5.52 2.24 -5.35
N MET A 38 -5.61 2.63 -4.08
CA MET A 38 -4.68 3.60 -3.49
C MET A 38 -3.28 3.01 -3.32
N LEU A 39 -3.18 1.70 -3.08
CA LEU A 39 -1.89 0.99 -3.07
C LEU A 39 -1.21 1.03 -4.44
N LEU A 40 -1.94 0.70 -5.50
CA LEU A 40 -1.41 0.75 -6.86
C LEU A 40 -0.93 2.17 -7.22
N LYS A 41 -1.75 3.20 -6.96
CA LYS A 41 -1.36 4.59 -7.20
C LYS A 41 -0.13 5.01 -6.40
N LEU A 42 -0.05 4.62 -5.12
CA LEU A 42 1.10 4.91 -4.28
C LEU A 42 2.37 4.31 -4.87
N LEU A 43 2.31 3.04 -5.30
CA LEU A 43 3.45 2.34 -5.90
C LEU A 43 3.87 2.98 -7.22
N GLU A 44 2.94 3.36 -8.10
CA GLU A 44 3.26 4.11 -9.34
C GLU A 44 3.99 5.43 -9.04
N VAL A 45 3.53 6.17 -8.02
CA VAL A 45 4.13 7.45 -7.63
C VAL A 45 5.55 7.28 -7.04
N LEU A 46 5.78 6.19 -6.33
CA LEU A 46 7.05 5.89 -5.66
C LEU A 46 8.08 5.33 -6.64
N SER A 47 7.70 4.40 -7.50
CA SER A 47 8.60 3.78 -8.48
C SER A 47 8.82 4.65 -9.72
N GLY A 48 7.86 5.50 -10.06
CA GLY A 48 7.82 6.18 -11.36
C GLY A 48 7.46 5.24 -12.52
N GLU A 49 7.15 3.98 -12.23
CA GLU A 49 6.73 2.98 -13.21
C GLU A 49 5.21 2.94 -13.33
N ARG A 50 4.72 2.56 -14.51
CA ARG A 50 3.29 2.39 -14.76
C ARG A 50 2.86 0.99 -14.36
N LEU A 51 1.93 0.88 -13.41
CA LEU A 51 1.40 -0.41 -12.97
C LEU A 51 0.19 -0.82 -13.82
N PRO A 52 -0.20 -2.11 -13.77
CA PRO A 52 -1.44 -2.57 -14.38
C PRO A 52 -2.64 -1.77 -13.89
N ARG A 53 -3.56 -1.45 -14.80
CA ARG A 53 -4.76 -0.69 -14.45
C ARG A 53 -5.57 -1.45 -13.38
N PRO A 54 -6.09 -0.75 -12.37
CA PRO A 54 -6.95 -1.38 -11.38
C PRO A 54 -8.20 -1.98 -12.04
N THR A 55 -8.56 -3.19 -11.61
CA THR A 55 -9.84 -3.81 -11.92
C THR A 55 -10.95 -2.91 -11.38
N LYS A 56 -11.93 -2.66 -12.25
CA LYS A 56 -13.13 -1.89 -11.92
C LYS A 56 -14.11 -2.78 -11.16
N GLY A 57 -14.90 -2.18 -10.29
CA GLY A 57 -15.90 -2.90 -9.49
C GLY A 57 -15.68 -2.71 -7.99
N LYS A 58 -16.64 -3.20 -7.22
CA LYS A 58 -16.66 -3.10 -5.75
C LYS A 58 -16.78 -4.44 -5.03
N MET A 59 -17.04 -5.53 -5.75
CA MET A 59 -17.05 -6.89 -5.16
C MET A 59 -15.67 -7.26 -4.64
N ARG A 60 -15.63 -8.09 -3.58
CA ARG A 60 -14.40 -8.52 -2.91
C ARG A 60 -13.36 -9.11 -3.88
N ILE A 61 -13.79 -9.84 -4.89
CA ILE A 61 -12.88 -10.39 -5.93
C ILE A 61 -12.06 -9.31 -6.65
N HIS A 62 -12.66 -8.15 -6.94
CA HIS A 62 -11.96 -7.05 -7.61
C HIS A 62 -10.95 -6.40 -6.66
N CYS A 63 -11.29 -6.29 -5.38
CA CYS A 63 -10.39 -5.76 -4.35
C CYS A 63 -9.18 -6.68 -4.18
N LEU A 64 -9.40 -7.99 -4.08
CA LEU A 64 -8.32 -8.99 -4.01
C LEU A 64 -7.39 -8.89 -5.21
N GLU A 65 -7.94 -8.85 -6.42
CA GLU A 65 -7.14 -8.74 -7.65
C GLU A 65 -6.31 -7.46 -7.68
N ASN A 66 -6.87 -6.33 -7.24
CA ASN A 66 -6.14 -5.05 -7.17
C ASN A 66 -5.01 -5.09 -6.15
N VAL A 67 -5.26 -5.66 -4.97
CA VAL A 67 -4.22 -5.83 -3.95
C VAL A 67 -3.16 -6.81 -4.44
N ASP A 68 -3.53 -7.92 -5.07
CA ASP A 68 -2.59 -8.91 -5.60
C ASP A 68 -1.66 -8.31 -6.66
N LYS A 69 -2.18 -7.43 -7.54
CA LYS A 69 -1.33 -6.64 -8.47
C LYS A 69 -0.29 -5.82 -7.73
N ALA A 70 -0.66 -5.15 -6.64
CA ALA A 70 0.26 -4.36 -5.83
C ALA A 70 1.31 -5.25 -5.13
N LEU A 71 0.90 -6.37 -4.54
CA LEU A 71 1.81 -7.31 -3.88
C LEU A 71 2.75 -7.99 -4.88
N GLN A 72 2.26 -8.32 -6.08
CA GLN A 72 3.08 -8.87 -7.15
C GLN A 72 4.16 -7.87 -7.58
N PHE A 73 3.80 -6.61 -7.82
CA PHE A 73 4.77 -5.57 -8.15
C PHE A 73 5.87 -5.45 -7.08
N LEU A 74 5.51 -5.49 -5.80
CA LEU A 74 6.49 -5.47 -4.71
C LEU A 74 7.43 -6.68 -4.75
N ARG A 75 6.92 -7.88 -5.04
CA ARG A 75 7.76 -9.09 -5.21
C ARG A 75 8.74 -8.93 -6.38
N GLU A 76 8.29 -8.36 -7.50
CA GLU A 76 9.15 -8.05 -8.66
C GLU A 76 10.25 -7.04 -8.29
N GLN A 77 9.96 -6.10 -7.40
CA GLN A 77 10.94 -5.15 -6.82
C GLN A 77 11.83 -5.76 -5.72
N ARG A 78 11.85 -7.11 -5.61
CA ARG A 78 12.61 -7.92 -4.64
C ARG A 78 12.25 -7.65 -3.18
N VAL A 79 10.99 -7.30 -2.92
CA VAL A 79 10.47 -7.15 -1.56
C VAL A 79 9.97 -8.51 -1.06
N HIS A 80 10.47 -8.93 0.11
CA HIS A 80 10.02 -10.15 0.78
C HIS A 80 8.75 -9.86 1.61
N LEU A 81 7.62 -10.43 1.17
CA LEU A 81 6.30 -10.29 1.81
C LEU A 81 5.92 -11.62 2.48
N GLU A 82 6.75 -12.10 3.40
CA GLU A 82 6.50 -13.35 4.11
C GLU A 82 5.20 -13.25 4.92
N ASN A 83 4.31 -14.24 4.75
CA ASN A 83 3.03 -14.36 5.46
C ASN A 83 2.02 -13.23 5.19
N MET A 84 2.06 -12.59 4.01
CA MET A 84 1.07 -11.57 3.60
C MET A 84 0.35 -11.95 2.30
N GLY A 85 -0.97 -12.09 2.38
CA GLY A 85 -1.86 -12.27 1.24
C GLY A 85 -2.72 -11.04 0.96
N SER A 86 -3.35 -11.00 -0.21
CA SER A 86 -4.27 -9.91 -0.57
C SER A 86 -5.47 -9.81 0.36
N HIS A 87 -5.99 -10.96 0.81
CA HIS A 87 -7.13 -11.03 1.73
C HIS A 87 -6.88 -10.29 3.05
N ASP A 88 -5.66 -10.32 3.58
CA ASP A 88 -5.30 -9.62 4.82
C ASP A 88 -5.53 -8.11 4.73
N ILE A 89 -5.19 -7.54 3.57
CA ILE A 89 -5.37 -6.12 3.29
C ILE A 89 -6.83 -5.82 2.96
N VAL A 90 -7.47 -6.66 2.14
CA VAL A 90 -8.89 -6.48 1.76
C VAL A 90 -9.80 -6.58 2.97
N ASP A 91 -9.47 -7.40 3.97
CA ASP A 91 -10.24 -7.55 5.20
C ASP A 91 -9.86 -6.46 6.24
N GLY A 92 -8.82 -5.66 5.98
CA GLY A 92 -8.43 -4.51 6.78
C GLY A 92 -7.67 -4.88 8.05
N ASN A 93 -6.88 -5.96 8.03
CA ASN A 93 -6.08 -6.39 9.17
C ASN A 93 -5.09 -5.26 9.57
N PRO A 94 -5.23 -4.65 10.76
CA PRO A 94 -4.42 -3.50 11.15
C PRO A 94 -2.92 -3.77 11.13
N ARG A 95 -2.50 -4.89 11.71
CA ARG A 95 -1.08 -5.29 11.84
C ARG A 95 -0.45 -5.49 10.47
N LEU A 96 -1.12 -6.23 9.59
CA LEU A 96 -0.60 -6.52 8.25
C LEU A 96 -0.67 -5.31 7.33
N SER A 97 -1.67 -4.44 7.48
CA SER A 97 -1.75 -3.16 6.74
C SER A 97 -0.62 -2.21 7.12
N LEU A 98 -0.32 -2.06 8.42
CA LEU A 98 0.85 -1.27 8.86
C LEU A 98 2.16 -1.92 8.40
N GLY A 99 2.28 -3.24 8.51
CA GLY A 99 3.43 -3.99 8.04
C GLY A 99 3.71 -3.76 6.55
N LEU A 100 2.67 -3.79 5.71
CA LEU A 100 2.79 -3.53 4.28
C LEU A 100 3.33 -2.12 4.00
N ILE A 101 2.72 -1.10 4.61
CA ILE A 101 3.16 0.29 4.41
C ILE A 101 4.59 0.50 4.93
N TRP A 102 4.94 -0.10 6.06
CA TRP A 102 6.31 -0.08 6.57
C TRP A 102 7.31 -0.68 5.57
N THR A 103 7.01 -1.84 5.03
CA THR A 103 7.85 -2.49 4.02
C THR A 103 8.02 -1.62 2.77
N ILE A 104 6.94 -0.96 2.32
CA ILE A 104 7.01 -0.02 1.19
C ILE A 104 7.91 1.17 1.51
N ILE A 105 7.77 1.77 2.70
CA ILE A 105 8.62 2.88 3.16
C ILE A 105 10.09 2.48 3.12
N LEU A 106 10.43 1.33 3.72
CA LEU A 106 11.80 0.83 3.74
C LEU A 106 12.37 0.68 2.33
N ARG A 107 11.61 0.06 1.42
CA ARG A 107 12.08 -0.23 0.06
C ARG A 107 12.30 1.03 -0.79
N PHE A 108 11.41 2.01 -0.71
CA PHE A 108 11.40 3.14 -1.64
C PHE A 108 12.03 4.41 -1.08
N GLN A 109 12.07 4.58 0.24
CA GLN A 109 12.68 5.76 0.86
C GLN A 109 14.06 5.48 1.45
N VAL A 110 14.24 4.34 2.12
CA VAL A 110 15.52 4.05 2.79
C VAL A 110 16.53 3.44 1.82
N THR A 111 16.12 2.43 1.04
CA THR A 111 17.05 1.77 0.10
C THR A 111 17.62 2.73 -0.96
N THR A 112 16.82 3.70 -1.41
CA THR A 112 17.23 4.75 -2.36
C THR A 112 18.32 5.68 -1.80
N LEU A 113 18.42 5.84 -0.47
CA LEU A 113 19.44 6.68 0.17
C LEU A 113 20.76 5.94 0.47
N THR A 114 20.74 4.61 0.41
CA THR A 114 21.88 3.71 0.68
C THR A 114 22.62 3.26 -0.58
N ILE A 115 22.35 3.88 -1.74
CA ILE A 115 23.07 3.70 -3.00
C ILE A 115 23.71 5.05 -3.35
#